data_AF-A0A926GXC5-F1
#
_entry.id   AF-A0A926GXC5-F1
#
_cell.length_a   1.000
_cell.length_b   1.000
_cell.length_c   1.000
_cell.angle_alpha   90.00
_cell.angle_beta   90.00
_cell.angle_gamma   90.00
#
_symmetry.space_group_name_H-M   'P 1'
#
loop_
_entity.id
_entity.type
_entity.pdbx_description
1 polymer ?
#
loop_
_entity_poly.entity_id
_entity_poly.type
_entity_poly.pdbx_seq_one_letter_code
_entity_poly.pdbx_strand_id
1 'polypeptide(L)'
;PAYSVIAHAIKPLVALGFGRWGDGDLVLGIVGQLIDLGAPMEPVVAYGEIAFGDASTLSISVHRADDEGRVEIHFSGMTFDEYQLAEETDRWCFSYWSPGQPSPANGLPVRDVTLDTAGTLTLALDATRRLLWLFDGATRGNTLIPVTNFYNELMLSKNVRDPEIALNHRRLFDAPDENSDEEIARGFKRYNMTWRKVDAERLEDAPSTNAATNGFVARIARAFRGGESR
;
A
#
# COMPACT_ATOMS: atom_id res chain seq x y z
N PRO A 1 -11.56 -11.95 -2.77
CA PRO A 1 -11.46 -12.68 -1.47
C PRO A 1 -11.25 -11.74 -0.28
N ALA A 2 -10.20 -10.90 -0.30
CA ALA A 2 -10.01 -9.87 0.73
C ALA A 2 -11.21 -8.92 0.88
N TYR A 3 -11.70 -8.37 -0.23
CA TYR A 3 -12.80 -7.39 -0.19
C TYR A 3 -14.17 -7.97 0.15
N SER A 4 -14.41 -9.24 -0.18
CA SER A 4 -15.62 -9.91 0.28
C SER A 4 -15.62 -10.09 1.80
N VAL A 5 -14.45 -10.25 2.43
CA VAL A 5 -14.33 -10.27 3.91
C VAL A 5 -14.67 -8.91 4.49
N ILE A 6 -14.11 -7.82 3.92
CA ILE A 6 -14.40 -6.45 4.35
C ILE A 6 -15.91 -6.14 4.20
N ALA A 7 -16.48 -6.42 3.03
CA ALA A 7 -17.90 -6.19 2.78
C ALA A 7 -18.80 -6.98 3.74
N HIS A 8 -18.43 -8.23 4.06
CA HIS A 8 -19.17 -9.04 5.02
C HIS A 8 -19.06 -8.50 6.46
N ALA A 9 -17.87 -8.01 6.84
CA ALA A 9 -17.62 -7.43 8.16
C ALA A 9 -18.35 -6.10 8.38
N ILE A 10 -18.51 -5.29 7.32
CA ILE A 10 -19.21 -4.00 7.38
C ILE A 10 -20.73 -4.17 7.40
N LYS A 11 -21.26 -5.20 6.73
CA LYS A 11 -22.70 -5.42 6.56
C LYS A 11 -23.56 -5.36 7.85
N PRO A 12 -23.13 -5.90 9.01
CA PRO A 12 -23.91 -5.82 10.25
C PRO A 12 -23.73 -4.49 11.01
N LEU A 13 -22.80 -3.62 10.60
CA LEU A 13 -22.48 -2.40 11.33
C LEU A 13 -23.50 -1.29 11.03
N VAL A 14 -23.65 -0.38 11.99
CA VAL A 14 -24.47 0.82 11.88
C VAL A 14 -23.59 2.06 11.93
N ALA A 15 -24.06 3.15 11.33
CA ALA A 15 -23.43 4.46 11.48
C ALA A 15 -23.56 4.93 12.94
N LEU A 16 -22.42 5.12 13.60
CA LEU A 16 -22.35 5.67 14.97
C LEU A 16 -22.34 7.19 14.96
N GLY A 17 -21.81 7.78 13.88
CA GLY A 17 -21.64 9.23 13.74
C GLY A 17 -20.43 9.56 12.88
N PHE A 18 -19.97 10.80 12.99
CA PHE A 18 -18.84 11.32 12.23
C PHE A 18 -17.51 11.14 12.97
N GLY A 19 -16.46 10.88 12.19
CA GLY A 19 -15.09 10.78 12.61
C GLY A 19 -14.43 12.15 12.76
N ARG A 20 -13.10 12.16 12.69
CA ARG A 20 -12.28 13.34 13.00
C ARG A 20 -12.36 14.43 11.93
N TRP A 21 -12.75 14.07 10.71
CA TRP A 21 -12.84 15.01 9.58
C TRP A 21 -14.26 15.49 9.27
N GLY A 22 -15.20 15.28 10.19
CA GLY A 22 -16.56 15.78 10.09
C GLY A 22 -17.41 14.99 9.09
N ASP A 23 -18.27 15.70 8.34
CA ASP A 23 -19.35 15.08 7.56
C ASP A 23 -18.87 14.13 6.45
N GLY A 24 -17.62 14.28 6.01
CA GLY A 24 -16.97 13.38 5.04
C GLY A 24 -16.32 12.15 5.68
N ASP A 25 -16.56 11.86 6.95
CA ASP A 25 -15.83 10.82 7.68
C ASP A 25 -16.80 10.06 8.56
N LEU A 26 -17.20 8.85 8.14
CA LEU A 26 -18.26 8.09 8.79
C LEU A 26 -17.66 6.93 9.60
N VAL A 27 -18.03 6.84 10.87
CA VAL A 27 -17.64 5.72 11.74
C VAL A 27 -18.78 4.72 11.84
N LEU A 28 -18.50 3.48 11.44
CA LEU A 28 -19.39 2.34 11.54
C LEU A 28 -18.99 1.47 12.74
N GLY A 29 -19.96 0.90 13.45
CA GLY A 29 -19.72 -0.04 14.53
C GLY A 29 -21.00 -0.72 15.01
N ILE A 30 -20.97 -1.28 16.21
CA ILE A 30 -22.17 -1.88 16.82
C ILE A 30 -22.97 -0.86 17.64
N VAL A 31 -24.28 -1.06 17.74
CA VAL A 31 -25.19 -0.16 18.47
C VAL A 31 -24.69 0.06 19.90
N GLY A 32 -24.56 1.34 20.29
CA GLY A 32 -24.14 1.75 21.64
C GLY A 32 -22.64 1.86 21.84
N GLN A 33 -21.82 1.52 20.83
CA GLN A 33 -20.38 1.75 20.87
C GLN A 33 -20.06 3.25 20.77
N LEU A 34 -19.03 3.69 21.48
CA LEU A 34 -18.56 5.08 21.46
C LEU A 34 -17.53 5.28 20.34
N ILE A 35 -17.52 6.47 19.76
CA ILE A 35 -16.49 6.89 18.81
C ILE A 35 -15.28 7.40 19.60
N ASP A 36 -14.09 6.86 19.31
CA ASP A 36 -12.82 7.37 19.82
C ASP A 36 -12.14 8.23 18.76
N LEU A 37 -12.16 9.55 18.96
CA LEU A 37 -11.50 10.52 18.09
C LEU A 37 -10.02 10.76 18.45
N GLY A 38 -9.54 10.19 19.56
CA GLY A 38 -8.16 10.33 20.03
C GLY A 38 -7.20 9.32 19.40
N ALA A 39 -7.70 8.15 18.99
CA ALA A 39 -6.91 7.13 18.32
C ALA A 39 -6.43 7.59 16.92
N PRO A 40 -5.27 7.13 16.44
CA PRO A 40 -4.90 7.31 15.04
C PRO A 40 -5.86 6.54 14.13
N MET A 41 -5.90 6.96 12.88
CA MET A 41 -6.68 6.28 11.86
C MET A 41 -6.05 4.97 11.44
N GLU A 42 -6.87 3.95 11.25
CA GLU A 42 -6.42 2.67 10.72
C GLU A 42 -5.99 2.78 9.25
N PRO A 43 -5.16 1.87 8.71
CA PRO A 43 -4.77 1.92 7.31
C PRO A 43 -5.96 1.73 6.35
N VAL A 44 -5.94 2.43 5.20
CA VAL A 44 -6.89 2.20 4.10
C VAL A 44 -6.73 0.78 3.55
N VAL A 45 -7.85 0.05 3.48
CA VAL A 45 -7.93 -1.32 2.95
C VAL A 45 -8.75 -1.44 1.67
N ALA A 46 -9.55 -0.43 1.32
CA ALA A 46 -10.23 -0.33 0.03
C ALA A 46 -10.37 1.14 -0.37
N TYR A 47 -10.28 1.42 -1.67
CA TYR A 47 -10.60 2.74 -2.20
C TYR A 47 -11.08 2.68 -3.64
N GLY A 48 -11.90 3.66 -4.00
CA GLY A 48 -12.42 3.87 -5.33
C GLY A 48 -12.93 5.29 -5.50
N GLU A 49 -13.33 5.60 -6.72
CA GLU A 49 -13.99 6.87 -7.04
C GLU A 49 -15.27 6.63 -7.81
N ILE A 50 -16.18 7.58 -7.67
CA ILE A 50 -17.35 7.74 -8.51
C ILE A 50 -17.20 9.08 -9.24
N ALA A 51 -17.37 9.08 -10.57
CA ALA A 51 -17.32 10.27 -11.39
C ALA A 51 -18.74 10.70 -11.80
N PHE A 52 -18.93 12.00 -11.95
CA PHE A 52 -20.22 12.59 -12.30
C PHE A 52 -20.12 13.45 -13.58
N GLY A 53 -21.27 13.79 -14.16
CA GLY A 53 -21.36 14.46 -15.46
C GLY A 53 -20.71 15.85 -15.56
N ASP A 54 -20.53 16.53 -14.43
CA ASP A 54 -19.87 17.85 -14.32
C ASP A 54 -18.36 17.76 -14.06
N ALA A 55 -17.76 16.58 -14.25
CA ALA A 55 -16.36 16.26 -13.96
C ALA A 55 -15.98 16.31 -12.47
N SER A 56 -16.96 16.40 -11.57
CA SER A 56 -16.72 16.17 -10.15
C SER A 56 -16.47 14.69 -9.87
N THR A 57 -15.78 14.41 -8.76
CA THR A 57 -15.48 13.05 -8.32
C THR A 57 -15.69 12.91 -6.83
N LEU A 58 -16.24 11.77 -6.41
CA LEU A 58 -16.34 11.36 -5.02
C LEU A 58 -15.34 10.22 -4.79
N SER A 59 -14.28 10.52 -4.05
CA SER A 59 -13.32 9.53 -3.56
C SER A 59 -13.84 8.88 -2.29
N ILE A 60 -13.80 7.55 -2.23
CA ILE A 60 -14.24 6.75 -1.08
C ILE A 60 -13.08 5.89 -0.61
N SER A 61 -12.68 6.06 0.66
CA SER A 61 -11.68 5.24 1.34
C SER A 61 -12.32 4.46 2.48
N VAL A 62 -12.02 3.18 2.58
CA VAL A 62 -12.45 2.32 3.69
C VAL A 62 -11.22 1.92 4.47
N HIS A 63 -11.23 2.20 5.77
CA HIS A 63 -10.15 1.88 6.69
C HIS A 63 -10.34 0.48 7.28
N ARG A 64 -9.23 -0.13 7.71
CA ARG A 64 -9.30 -1.40 8.45
C ARG A 64 -10.14 -1.18 9.71
N ALA A 65 -10.80 -2.25 10.16
CA ALA A 65 -11.44 -2.22 11.46
C ALA A 65 -10.39 -2.04 12.58
N ASP A 66 -10.68 -1.18 13.54
CA ASP A 66 -9.84 -1.04 14.74
C ASP A 66 -9.98 -2.23 15.71
N ASP A 67 -9.27 -2.18 16.83
CA ASP A 67 -9.27 -3.24 17.85
C ASP A 67 -10.66 -3.46 18.48
N GLU A 68 -11.58 -2.49 18.38
CA GLU A 68 -12.96 -2.61 18.85
C GLU A 68 -13.95 -2.96 17.71
N GLY A 69 -13.45 -3.22 16.50
CA GLY A 69 -14.26 -3.58 15.34
C GLY A 69 -14.95 -2.42 14.64
N ARG A 70 -14.58 -1.16 14.93
CA ARG A 70 -15.14 0.02 14.24
C ARG A 70 -14.46 0.20 12.89
N VAL A 71 -15.24 0.56 11.88
CA VAL A 71 -14.74 0.82 10.51
C VAL A 71 -14.99 2.27 10.16
N GLU A 72 -13.94 2.97 9.76
CA GLU A 72 -14.02 4.36 9.30
C GLU A 72 -14.09 4.41 7.77
N ILE A 73 -15.03 5.18 7.22
CA ILE A 73 -15.21 5.39 5.79
C ILE A 73 -15.10 6.88 5.50
N HIS A 74 -14.07 7.24 4.73
CA HIS A 74 -13.79 8.61 4.37
C HIS A 74 -14.24 8.92 2.94
N PHE A 75 -15.02 9.99 2.80
CA PHE A 75 -15.57 10.56 1.58
C PHE A 75 -14.91 11.92 1.33
N SER A 76 -14.41 12.12 0.12
CA SER A 76 -13.77 13.39 -0.27
C SER A 76 -14.06 13.76 -1.72
N GLY A 77 -13.90 15.04 -2.06
CA GLY A 77 -14.08 15.58 -3.41
C GLY A 77 -15.46 16.17 -3.67
N MET A 78 -16.50 15.63 -3.05
CA MET A 78 -17.89 16.10 -3.16
C MET A 78 -18.61 15.94 -1.81
N THR A 79 -19.53 16.86 -1.51
CA THR A 79 -20.42 16.78 -0.34
C THR A 79 -21.58 15.80 -0.58
N PHE A 80 -22.20 15.32 0.50
CA PHE A 80 -23.32 14.38 0.39
C PHE A 80 -24.55 14.97 -0.33
N ASP A 81 -24.78 16.28 -0.17
CA ASP A 81 -25.90 16.98 -0.83
C ASP A 81 -25.66 17.10 -2.34
N GLU A 82 -24.43 17.38 -2.77
CA GLU A 82 -24.04 17.40 -4.18
C GLU A 82 -24.21 16.02 -4.82
N TYR A 83 -23.84 14.96 -4.10
CA TYR A 83 -23.97 13.58 -4.59
C TYR A 83 -25.42 13.19 -4.91
N GLN A 84 -26.38 13.55 -4.06
CA GLN A 84 -27.79 13.15 -4.26
C GLN A 84 -28.42 13.71 -5.53
N LEU A 85 -27.87 14.80 -6.05
CA LEU A 85 -28.37 15.51 -7.22
C LEU A 85 -27.57 15.21 -8.49
N ALA A 86 -26.41 14.57 -8.35
CA ALA A 86 -25.49 14.32 -9.45
C ALA A 86 -25.83 13.03 -10.21
N GLU A 87 -25.68 13.08 -11.54
CA GLU A 87 -25.75 11.89 -12.38
C GLU A 87 -24.36 11.23 -12.43
N GLU A 88 -24.28 10.01 -11.92
CA GLU A 88 -23.08 9.18 -12.01
C GLU A 88 -22.81 8.79 -13.47
N THR A 89 -21.57 9.03 -13.92
CA THR A 89 -21.11 8.68 -15.26
C THR A 89 -20.17 7.49 -15.28
N ASP A 90 -19.40 7.29 -14.21
CA ASP A 90 -18.45 6.18 -14.10
C ASP A 90 -18.15 5.85 -12.62
N ARG A 91 -17.67 4.63 -12.37
CA ARG A 91 -17.17 4.22 -11.06
C ARG A 91 -16.04 3.22 -11.21
N TRP A 92 -15.08 3.30 -10.30
CA TRP A 92 -13.98 2.35 -10.28
C TRP A 92 -13.47 2.07 -8.87
N CYS A 93 -12.79 0.95 -8.71
CA CYS A 93 -12.19 0.55 -7.45
C CYS A 93 -11.00 -0.38 -7.69
N PHE A 94 -9.86 -0.14 -7.03
CA PHE A 94 -8.71 -1.05 -7.13
C PHE A 94 -8.92 -2.38 -6.40
N SER A 95 -10.03 -2.52 -5.69
CA SER A 95 -10.34 -3.74 -4.93
C SER A 95 -10.34 -5.01 -5.78
N TYR A 96 -10.60 -4.88 -7.07
CA TYR A 96 -10.71 -6.03 -7.96
C TYR A 96 -9.50 -6.19 -8.89
N TRP A 97 -8.54 -5.27 -8.81
CA TRP A 97 -7.35 -5.31 -9.67
C TRP A 97 -6.46 -6.52 -9.35
N SER A 98 -5.88 -7.11 -10.39
CA SER A 98 -4.87 -8.16 -10.32
C SER A 98 -3.71 -7.86 -11.28
N PRO A 99 -2.50 -8.37 -11.02
CA PRO A 99 -1.35 -8.20 -11.92
C PRO A 99 -1.67 -8.55 -13.37
N GLY A 100 -1.13 -7.75 -14.28
CA GLY A 100 -1.33 -7.81 -15.73
C GLY A 100 -2.60 -7.12 -16.22
N GLN A 101 -3.50 -6.67 -15.34
CA GLN A 101 -4.68 -5.93 -15.73
C GLN A 101 -4.38 -4.43 -15.87
N PRO A 102 -5.06 -3.72 -16.78
CA PRO A 102 -4.99 -2.26 -16.81
C PRO A 102 -5.49 -1.64 -15.50
N SER A 103 -5.18 -0.37 -15.29
CA SER A 103 -5.70 0.40 -14.17
C SER A 103 -7.23 0.42 -14.21
N PRO A 104 -7.91 0.11 -13.10
CA PRO A 104 -9.37 0.15 -13.05
C PRO A 104 -9.91 1.57 -13.19
N ALA A 105 -9.08 2.59 -12.96
CA ALA A 105 -9.47 3.99 -12.93
C ALA A 105 -9.57 4.67 -14.30
N ASN A 106 -8.91 4.11 -15.32
CA ASN A 106 -8.81 4.71 -16.64
C ASN A 106 -8.61 3.68 -17.79
N GLY A 107 -8.48 2.39 -17.47
CA GLY A 107 -8.25 1.34 -18.47
C GLY A 107 -6.87 1.36 -19.12
N LEU A 108 -5.94 2.20 -18.66
CA LEU A 108 -4.60 2.31 -19.21
C LEU A 108 -3.64 1.29 -18.58
N PRO A 109 -2.54 0.92 -19.27
CA PRO A 109 -1.53 0.03 -18.71
C PRO A 109 -0.94 0.56 -17.41
N VAL A 110 -0.68 -0.35 -16.48
CA VAL A 110 0.08 -0.10 -15.25
C VAL A 110 1.39 -0.86 -15.33
N ARG A 111 2.43 -0.33 -14.68
CA ARG A 111 3.69 -1.05 -14.53
C ARG A 111 3.61 -1.96 -13.32
N ASP A 112 3.84 -3.24 -13.54
CA ASP A 112 3.89 -4.26 -12.49
C ASP A 112 5.34 -4.56 -12.11
N VAL A 113 5.65 -4.47 -10.82
CA VAL A 113 6.95 -4.82 -10.25
C VAL A 113 6.77 -5.95 -9.27
N THR A 114 7.29 -7.13 -9.61
CA THR A 114 7.29 -8.29 -8.72
C THR A 114 8.27 -8.09 -7.57
N LEU A 115 7.81 -8.31 -6.34
CA LEU A 115 8.56 -8.01 -5.12
C LEU A 115 9.16 -9.25 -4.44
N ASP A 116 8.63 -10.43 -4.74
CA ASP A 116 9.03 -11.71 -4.15
C ASP A 116 9.34 -12.74 -5.24
N THR A 117 10.15 -13.75 -4.91
CA THR A 117 10.51 -14.81 -5.87
C THR A 117 9.33 -15.71 -6.21
N ALA A 118 8.33 -15.80 -5.33
CA ALA A 118 7.12 -16.59 -5.56
C ALA A 118 6.13 -15.91 -6.52
N GLY A 119 6.33 -14.63 -6.87
CA GLY A 119 5.43 -13.87 -7.73
C GLY A 119 4.07 -13.62 -7.09
N THR A 120 3.99 -13.60 -5.76
CA THR A 120 2.75 -13.39 -5.02
C THR A 120 2.57 -11.95 -4.57
N LEU A 121 3.63 -11.14 -4.59
CA LEU A 121 3.60 -9.74 -4.22
C LEU A 121 3.97 -8.89 -5.44
N THR A 122 3.06 -7.99 -5.83
CA THR A 122 3.26 -7.12 -6.99
C THR A 122 2.96 -5.69 -6.60
N LEU A 123 3.91 -4.79 -6.86
CA LEU A 123 3.70 -3.36 -6.76
C LEU A 123 3.26 -2.83 -8.12
N ALA A 124 2.13 -2.15 -8.17
CA ALA A 124 1.57 -1.59 -9.39
C ALA A 124 1.67 -0.06 -9.38
N LEU A 125 2.15 0.50 -10.49
CA LEU A 125 2.33 1.93 -10.70
C LEU A 125 1.43 2.41 -11.83
N ASP A 126 0.45 3.27 -11.51
CA ASP A 126 -0.34 4.00 -12.50
C ASP A 126 0.25 5.40 -12.68
N ALA A 127 0.97 5.61 -13.78
CA ALA A 127 1.59 6.90 -14.08
C ALA A 127 0.58 8.02 -14.35
N THR A 128 -0.60 7.68 -14.90
CA THR A 128 -1.62 8.67 -15.27
C THR A 128 -2.31 9.22 -14.03
N ARG A 129 -2.70 8.33 -13.10
CA ARG A 129 -3.33 8.72 -11.82
C ARG A 129 -2.30 9.04 -10.74
N ARG A 130 -1.01 8.75 -10.97
CA ARG A 130 0.08 8.86 -9.99
C ARG A 130 -0.22 8.08 -8.71
N LEU A 131 -0.75 6.87 -8.88
CA LEU A 131 -1.10 5.95 -7.79
C LEU A 131 -0.12 4.78 -7.73
N LEU A 132 0.06 4.29 -6.51
CA LEU A 132 0.91 3.17 -6.17
C LEU A 132 0.14 2.23 -5.25
N TRP A 133 0.03 0.95 -5.59
CA TRP A 133 -0.59 -0.04 -4.72
C TRP A 133 0.14 -1.37 -4.75
N LEU A 134 0.03 -2.09 -3.64
CA LEU A 134 0.55 -3.44 -3.47
C LEU A 134 -0.59 -4.44 -3.63
N PHE A 135 -0.45 -5.38 -4.56
CA PHE A 135 -1.24 -6.60 -4.60
C PHE A 135 -0.57 -7.71 -3.80
N ASP A 136 -1.36 -8.36 -2.94
CA ASP A 136 -0.97 -9.57 -2.23
C ASP A 136 -1.79 -10.75 -2.72
N GLY A 137 -1.13 -11.70 -3.39
CA GLY A 137 -1.71 -12.91 -3.96
C GLY A 137 -2.22 -13.90 -2.91
N ALA A 138 -1.69 -13.89 -1.68
CA ALA A 138 -2.16 -14.75 -0.60
C ALA A 138 -3.54 -14.32 -0.10
N THR A 139 -3.76 -13.02 0.05
CA THR A 139 -5.05 -12.45 0.48
C THR A 139 -5.97 -12.10 -0.70
N ARG A 140 -5.40 -11.99 -1.90
CA ARG A 140 -6.03 -11.43 -3.10
C ARG A 140 -6.56 -10.02 -2.83
N GLY A 141 -5.78 -9.24 -2.08
CA GLY A 141 -6.08 -7.86 -1.67
C GLY A 141 -5.15 -6.86 -2.31
N ASN A 142 -5.58 -5.60 -2.39
CA ASN A 142 -4.77 -4.48 -2.83
C ASN A 142 -4.65 -3.47 -1.68
N THR A 143 -3.47 -2.88 -1.49
CA THR A 143 -3.22 -1.88 -0.45
C THR A 143 -2.56 -0.67 -1.07
N LEU A 144 -3.17 0.52 -0.92
CA LEU A 144 -2.54 1.76 -1.36
C LEU A 144 -1.24 2.01 -0.60
N ILE A 145 -0.24 2.49 -1.34
CA ILE A 145 1.05 2.89 -0.81
C ILE A 145 1.16 4.41 -0.99
N PRO A 146 1.32 5.18 0.10
CA PRO A 146 1.56 6.61 0.01
C PRO A 146 2.83 6.90 -0.80
N VAL A 147 2.65 7.52 -1.97
CA VAL A 147 3.73 7.77 -2.94
C VAL A 147 4.88 8.51 -2.30
N THR A 148 4.61 9.57 -1.54
CA THR A 148 5.64 10.37 -0.87
C THR A 148 6.51 9.52 0.06
N ASN A 149 5.88 8.68 0.89
CA ASN A 149 6.61 7.84 1.85
C ASN A 149 7.44 6.78 1.12
N PHE A 150 6.88 6.15 0.09
CA PHE A 150 7.61 5.19 -0.72
C PHE A 150 8.79 5.84 -1.45
N TYR A 151 8.55 6.99 -2.09
CA TYR A 151 9.57 7.69 -2.87
C TYR A 151 10.75 8.13 -1.99
N ASN A 152 10.49 8.61 -0.78
CA ASN A 152 11.54 8.95 0.17
C ASN A 152 12.45 7.74 0.45
N GLU A 153 11.86 6.56 0.68
CA GLU A 153 12.63 5.33 0.91
C GLU A 153 13.37 4.84 -0.35
N LEU A 154 12.76 4.99 -1.52
CA LEU A 154 13.42 4.72 -2.80
C LEU A 154 14.67 5.60 -2.98
N MET A 155 14.56 6.91 -2.75
CA MET A 155 15.68 7.85 -2.87
C MET A 155 16.80 7.54 -1.87
N LEU A 156 16.43 7.20 -0.63
CA LEU A 156 17.38 6.76 0.38
C LEU A 156 18.08 5.44 -0.01
N SER A 157 17.37 4.50 -0.64
CA SER A 157 17.97 3.24 -1.13
C SER A 157 18.96 3.47 -2.26
N LYS A 158 18.74 4.50 -3.09
CA LYS A 158 19.64 4.93 -4.17
C LYS A 158 20.76 5.87 -3.69
N ASN A 159 20.78 6.23 -2.40
CA ASN A 159 21.68 7.24 -1.82
C ASN A 159 21.61 8.60 -2.55
N VAL A 160 20.44 8.95 -3.10
CA VAL A 160 20.17 10.25 -3.70
C VAL A 160 19.84 11.24 -2.59
N ARG A 161 20.61 12.34 -2.52
CA ARG A 161 20.47 13.37 -1.48
C ARG A 161 20.21 14.77 -2.02
N ASP A 162 20.25 14.93 -3.33
CA ASP A 162 19.89 16.19 -3.99
C ASP A 162 18.41 16.49 -3.70
N PRO A 163 18.07 17.59 -3.00
CA PRO A 163 16.68 17.90 -2.63
C PRO A 163 15.74 18.04 -3.82
N GLU A 164 16.22 18.55 -4.96
CA GLU A 164 15.42 18.76 -6.18
C GLU A 164 14.93 17.44 -6.78
N ILE A 165 15.68 16.37 -6.53
CA ILE A 165 15.32 15.01 -6.93
C ILE A 165 14.59 14.33 -5.77
N ALA A 166 15.18 14.32 -4.58
CA ALA A 166 14.75 13.51 -3.45
C ALA A 166 13.36 13.88 -2.90
N LEU A 167 12.94 15.14 -3.01
CA LEU A 167 11.63 15.61 -2.53
C LEU A 167 10.56 15.59 -3.63
N ASN A 168 10.94 15.36 -4.89
CA ASN A 168 10.04 15.41 -6.03
C ASN A 168 9.47 14.02 -6.37
N HIS A 169 8.55 13.54 -5.53
CA HIS A 169 7.92 12.23 -5.69
C HIS A 169 7.17 12.03 -7.02
N ARG A 170 6.83 13.12 -7.74
CA ARG A 170 6.22 13.04 -9.07
C ARG A 170 7.14 12.39 -10.11
N ARG A 171 8.46 12.47 -9.92
CA ARG A 171 9.45 11.82 -10.79
C ARG A 171 9.28 10.32 -10.91
N LEU A 172 8.70 9.66 -9.90
CA LEU A 172 8.39 8.23 -9.97
C LEU A 172 7.50 7.88 -11.17
N PHE A 173 6.62 8.81 -11.56
CA PHE A 173 5.63 8.62 -12.61
C PHE A 173 5.96 9.39 -13.89
N ASP A 174 6.53 10.60 -13.77
CA ASP A 174 6.83 11.46 -14.91
C ASP A 174 8.05 10.97 -15.70
N ALA A 175 8.92 10.16 -15.08
CA ALA A 175 10.12 9.58 -15.70
C ALA A 175 10.25 8.08 -15.31
N PRO A 176 9.37 7.20 -15.82
CA PRO A 176 9.29 5.81 -15.38
C PRO A 176 10.58 5.02 -15.61
N ASP A 177 11.38 5.41 -16.61
CA ASP A 177 12.65 4.75 -16.96
C ASP A 177 13.81 5.10 -16.00
N GLU A 178 13.66 6.11 -15.12
CA GLU A 178 14.71 6.49 -14.16
C GLU A 178 14.89 5.49 -13.02
N ASN A 179 13.93 4.58 -12.83
CA ASN A 179 13.96 3.59 -11.78
C ASN A 179 13.70 2.21 -12.37
N SER A 180 14.66 1.28 -12.25
CA SER A 180 14.48 -0.11 -12.68
C SER A 180 13.52 -0.85 -11.74
N ASP A 181 12.98 -1.99 -12.18
CA ASP A 181 12.12 -2.84 -11.34
C ASP A 181 12.86 -3.30 -10.08
N GLU A 182 14.15 -3.61 -10.19
CA GLU A 182 14.99 -3.99 -9.04
C GLU A 182 15.19 -2.82 -8.07
N GLU A 183 15.32 -1.59 -8.57
CA GLU A 183 15.40 -0.40 -7.72
C GLU A 183 14.09 -0.15 -6.98
N ILE A 184 12.95 -0.26 -7.68
CA ILE A 184 11.63 -0.12 -7.09
C ILE A 184 11.39 -1.20 -6.04
N ALA A 185 11.75 -2.46 -6.33
CA ALA A 185 11.63 -3.57 -5.39
C ALA A 185 12.50 -3.35 -4.13
N ARG A 186 13.75 -2.91 -4.28
CA ARG A 186 14.61 -2.55 -3.13
C ARG A 186 14.05 -1.39 -2.32
N GLY A 187 13.53 -0.36 -3.00
CA GLY A 187 12.82 0.76 -2.36
C GLY A 187 11.63 0.28 -1.54
N PHE A 188 10.86 -0.67 -2.08
CA PHE A 188 9.74 -1.28 -1.36
C PHE A 188 10.19 -2.08 -0.14
N LYS A 189 11.24 -2.91 -0.25
CA LYS A 189 11.78 -3.65 0.90
C LYS A 189 12.14 -2.71 2.04
N ARG A 190 12.78 -1.57 1.73
CA ARG A 190 13.12 -0.53 2.70
C ARG A 190 11.88 0.14 3.30
N TYR A 191 10.93 0.54 2.47
CA TYR A 191 9.64 1.07 2.91
C TYR A 191 8.91 0.09 3.86
N ASN A 192 8.94 -1.19 3.55
CA ASN A 192 8.28 -2.22 4.35
C ASN A 192 8.94 -2.42 5.72
N MET A 193 10.24 -2.14 5.89
CA MET A 193 10.89 -2.18 7.21
C MET A 193 10.28 -1.17 8.19
N THR A 194 9.89 0.00 7.68
CA THR A 194 9.27 1.08 8.48
C THR A 194 7.77 0.86 8.65
N TRP A 195 7.07 0.51 7.58
CA TRP A 195 5.60 0.53 7.53
C TRP A 195 4.93 -0.85 7.62
N ARG A 196 5.71 -1.95 7.54
CA ARG A 196 5.28 -3.35 7.72
C ARG A 196 3.97 -3.71 7.00
N LYS A 197 3.89 -3.40 5.71
CA LYS A 197 2.73 -3.74 4.88
C LYS A 197 2.61 -5.24 4.62
N VAL A 198 3.73 -5.95 4.60
CA VAL A 198 3.82 -7.42 4.48
C VAL A 198 4.88 -7.95 5.44
N ASP A 199 4.78 -9.22 5.79
CA ASP A 199 5.81 -9.89 6.59
C ASP A 199 7.14 -9.92 5.84
N ALA A 200 8.23 -9.56 6.53
CA ALA A 200 9.55 -9.42 5.91
C ALA A 200 10.04 -10.73 5.29
N GLU A 201 9.73 -11.88 5.90
CA GLU A 201 10.07 -13.22 5.39
C GLU A 201 9.48 -13.50 4.01
N ARG A 202 8.36 -12.84 3.66
CA ARG A 202 7.72 -12.97 2.35
C ARG A 202 8.43 -12.15 1.26
N LEU A 203 9.24 -11.18 1.65
CA LEU A 203 10.08 -10.37 0.77
C LEU A 203 11.52 -10.90 0.67
N GLU A 204 11.86 -11.94 1.44
CA GLU A 204 13.16 -12.59 1.39
C GLU A 204 13.25 -13.59 0.24
N ASP A 205 14.44 -13.66 -0.34
CA ASP A 205 14.78 -14.69 -1.30
C ASP A 205 14.72 -16.05 -0.59
N ALA A 206 14.25 -17.10 -1.28
CA ALA A 206 14.58 -18.47 -0.90
C ALA A 206 16.10 -18.55 -0.62
N PRO A 207 16.54 -19.32 0.40
CA PRO A 207 17.92 -19.30 0.86
C PRO A 207 18.86 -19.42 -0.33
N SER A 208 19.72 -18.42 -0.51
CA SER A 208 20.68 -18.39 -1.59
C SER A 208 21.57 -19.63 -1.50
N THR A 209 21.31 -20.63 -2.34
CA THR A 209 22.33 -21.62 -2.70
C THR A 209 23.36 -20.89 -3.57
N ASN A 210 24.29 -20.22 -2.89
CA ASN A 210 25.70 -20.00 -3.23
C ASN A 210 26.19 -18.61 -2.81
N ALA A 211 26.80 -18.52 -1.63
CA ALA A 211 28.16 -17.98 -1.52
C ALA A 211 28.71 -18.27 -0.12
N ALA A 212 29.74 -19.11 -0.10
CA ALA A 212 30.63 -19.36 1.02
C ALA A 212 30.92 -18.10 1.83
N THR A 213 30.50 -18.07 3.09
CA THR A 213 31.02 -17.15 4.10
C THR A 213 32.43 -17.59 4.51
N ASN A 214 33.36 -17.55 3.55
CA ASN A 214 34.77 -17.40 3.84
C ASN A 214 34.98 -15.97 4.35
N GLY A 215 35.28 -15.80 5.64
CA GLY A 215 35.77 -14.50 6.10
C GLY A 215 35.97 -14.34 7.60
N PHE A 216 35.05 -14.82 8.43
CA PHE A 216 35.10 -14.52 9.87
C PHE A 216 35.06 -15.78 10.75
N VAL A 217 34.10 -16.68 10.51
CA VAL A 217 33.95 -17.93 11.29
C VAL A 217 35.12 -18.90 11.05
N ALA A 218 35.59 -19.01 9.80
CA ALA A 218 36.78 -19.81 9.47
C ALA A 218 38.09 -19.27 10.10
N ARG A 219 38.15 -17.96 10.37
CA ARG A 219 39.30 -17.31 11.04
C ARG A 219 39.33 -17.63 12.54
N ILE A 220 38.16 -17.73 13.18
CA ILE A 220 38.03 -18.15 14.58
C ILE A 220 38.33 -19.64 14.72
N ALA A 221 37.82 -20.50 13.82
CA ALA A 221 38.08 -21.94 13.87
C ALA A 221 39.57 -22.32 13.70
N ARG A 222 40.36 -21.47 13.02
CA ARG A 222 41.82 -21.67 12.85
C ARG A 222 42.62 -21.21 14.08
N ALA A 223 42.12 -20.24 14.84
CA ALA A 223 42.75 -19.77 16.08
C ALA A 223 42.62 -20.80 17.23
N PHE A 224 41.55 -21.60 17.25
CA PHE A 224 41.31 -22.61 18.28
C PHE A 224 41.91 -24.00 17.99
N ARG A 225 42.46 -24.25 16.78
CA ARG A 225 43.16 -25.52 16.45
C ARG A 225 44.69 -25.46 16.53
N GLY A 226 45.27 -24.29 16.83
CA GLY A 226 46.72 -24.13 16.96
C GLY A 226 47.27 -24.36 18.39
N GLY A 227 46.43 -24.78 19.32
CA GLY A 227 46.71 -24.77 20.76
C GLY A 227 46.88 -26.13 21.41
N GLU A 228 47.36 -27.17 20.71
CA GLU A 228 47.85 -28.40 21.36
C GLU A 228 49.13 -28.88 20.66
N SER A 229 50.26 -28.36 21.13
CA SER A 229 51.54 -29.07 21.11
C SER A 229 52.47 -28.42 22.14
N ARG A 230 52.48 -29.00 23.34
CA ARG A 230 53.66 -29.16 24.20
C ARG A 230 53.32 -30.10 25.35
#